data_AF-A0A519D552-F1
#
_entry.id   AF-A0A519D552-F1
#
_cell.length_a   1.000
_cell.length_b   1.000
_cell.length_c   1.000
_cell.angle_alpha   90.00
_cell.angle_beta   90.00
_cell.angle_gamma   90.00
#
_symmetry.space_group_name_H-M   'P 1'
#
loop_
_entity.id
_entity.type
_entity.pdbx_description
1 polymer ?
#
loop_
_entity_poly.entity_id
_entity_poly.type
_entity_poly.pdbx_seq_one_letter_code
_entity_poly.pdbx_strand_id
1 'polypeptide(L)'
;MKTNIEAMAIKNLQEILKERGYTAVTLFSKFDSDGDGTLSVSEFENALRSITGQIAPQSIVNAIFGALDGDSSGSLELDELLSIVDPGTTRSFSDGQSIRVDGHPDDRFNGVYSQQDKQINGKPHFRNQNGCLLYAFSSDSGSAASWNMDDRDQNGGNDWYRGGWTRAPNDGSIPLGVRRWVGVGKLTLSTIGQEVGP
;
A
#
# COMPACT_ATOMS: atom_id res chain seq x y z
N MET A 1 1.49 14.86 7.56
CA MET A 1 0.46 15.88 7.27
C MET A 1 0.40 16.03 5.77
N LYS A 2 -0.69 15.62 5.10
CA LYS A 2 -0.89 15.94 3.68
C LYS A 2 -1.02 17.46 3.56
N THR A 3 -0.23 18.10 2.71
CA THR A 3 -0.32 19.56 2.56
C THR A 3 -1.64 19.93 1.88
N ASN A 4 -2.21 21.10 2.17
CA ASN A 4 -3.47 21.55 1.53
C ASN A 4 -3.39 21.55 0.00
N ILE A 5 -2.18 21.68 -0.56
CA ILE A 5 -1.91 21.66 -2.00
C ILE A 5 -2.03 20.25 -2.56
N GLU A 6 -1.46 19.23 -1.91
CA GLU A 6 -1.59 17.82 -2.32
C GLU A 6 -3.05 17.37 -2.35
N ALA A 7 -3.80 17.70 -1.29
CA ALA A 7 -5.21 17.33 -1.20
C ALA A 7 -6.06 17.96 -2.33
N MET A 8 -5.78 19.22 -2.68
CA MET A 8 -6.46 19.88 -3.81
C MET A 8 -6.05 19.28 -5.15
N ALA A 9 -4.77 18.97 -5.35
CA ALA A 9 -4.27 18.41 -6.59
C ALA A 9 -4.85 17.01 -6.87
N ILE A 10 -4.90 16.15 -5.83
CA ILE A 10 -5.53 14.83 -5.91
C ILE A 10 -7.02 14.97 -6.18
N LYS A 11 -7.71 15.88 -5.48
CA LYS A 11 -9.15 16.09 -5.69
C LYS A 11 -9.47 16.57 -7.11
N ASN A 12 -8.69 17.51 -7.64
CA ASN A 12 -8.86 17.97 -9.02
C ASN A 12 -8.62 16.84 -10.03
N LEU A 13 -7.60 16.00 -9.79
CA LEU A 13 -7.37 14.82 -10.62
C LEU A 13 -8.54 13.83 -10.55
N GLN A 14 -9.06 13.55 -9.35
CA GLN A 14 -10.24 12.69 -9.14
C GLN A 14 -11.46 13.18 -9.92
N GLU A 15 -11.74 14.49 -9.87
CA GLU A 15 -12.85 15.11 -10.59
C GLU A 15 -12.68 14.95 -12.10
N ILE A 16 -11.50 15.24 -12.65
CA ILE A 16 -11.21 15.10 -14.09
C ILE A 16 -11.35 13.65 -14.55
N LEU A 17 -10.86 12.69 -13.75
CA LEU A 17 -10.94 11.26 -14.08
C LEU A 17 -12.40 10.78 -14.10
N LYS A 18 -13.21 11.21 -13.12
CA LYS A 18 -14.64 10.90 -13.04
C LYS A 18 -15.43 11.53 -14.17
N GLU A 19 -15.20 12.82 -14.46
CA GLU A 19 -15.87 13.54 -15.56
C GLU A 19 -15.61 12.90 -16.91
N ARG A 20 -14.40 12.38 -17.12
CA ARG A 20 -14.01 11.70 -18.37
C ARG A 20 -14.32 10.21 -18.40
N GLY A 21 -14.89 9.65 -17.33
CA GLY A 21 -15.26 8.25 -17.23
C GLY A 21 -14.08 7.27 -17.16
N TYR A 22 -12.89 7.74 -16.77
CA TYR A 22 -11.73 6.88 -16.57
C TYR A 22 -11.80 6.20 -15.20
N THR A 23 -11.71 4.87 -15.19
CA THR A 23 -11.39 4.09 -13.98
C THR A 23 -9.87 3.96 -13.83
N ALA A 24 -9.38 3.71 -12.61
CA ALA A 24 -7.95 3.48 -12.39
C ALA A 24 -7.40 2.34 -13.27
N VAL A 25 -8.19 1.29 -13.49
CA VAL A 25 -7.83 0.17 -14.39
C VAL A 25 -7.66 0.66 -15.83
N THR A 26 -8.64 1.41 -16.36
CA THR A 26 -8.54 1.94 -17.74
C THR A 26 -7.43 2.96 -17.90
N LEU A 27 -7.10 3.69 -16.83
CA LEU A 27 -5.96 4.59 -16.78
C LEU A 27 -4.67 3.78 -16.91
N PHE A 28 -4.48 2.85 -15.98
CA PHE A 28 -3.30 2.04 -15.87
C PHE A 28 -2.98 1.30 -17.18
N SER A 29 -3.96 0.57 -17.72
CA SER A 29 -3.80 -0.17 -18.98
C SER A 29 -3.52 0.72 -20.20
N LYS A 30 -3.81 2.02 -20.13
CA LYS A 30 -3.60 2.95 -21.24
C LYS A 30 -2.23 3.62 -21.19
N PHE A 31 -1.61 3.68 -20.02
CA PHE A 31 -0.39 4.48 -19.81
C PHE A 31 0.83 3.66 -19.39
N ASP A 32 0.63 2.45 -18.83
CA ASP A 32 1.66 1.44 -18.65
C ASP A 32 2.10 0.98 -20.06
N SER A 33 3.07 1.71 -20.62
CA SER A 33 3.41 1.65 -22.03
C SER A 33 4.43 0.55 -22.30
N ASP A 34 5.27 0.27 -21.31
CA ASP A 34 6.24 -0.82 -21.35
C ASP A 34 5.68 -2.13 -20.77
N GLY A 35 4.52 -2.09 -20.11
CA GLY A 35 3.82 -3.27 -19.59
C GLY A 35 4.51 -3.87 -18.38
N ASP A 36 5.28 -3.08 -17.64
CA ASP A 36 6.04 -3.55 -16.47
C ASP A 36 5.17 -3.75 -15.22
N GLY A 37 3.89 -3.37 -15.31
CA GLY A 37 2.93 -3.51 -14.22
C GLY A 37 3.09 -2.44 -13.15
N THR A 38 3.73 -1.32 -13.48
CA THR A 38 3.82 -0.08 -12.70
C THR A 38 3.69 1.14 -13.64
N LEU A 39 3.52 2.34 -13.08
CA LEU A 39 3.64 3.59 -13.84
C LEU A 39 4.82 4.39 -13.32
N SER A 40 5.82 4.59 -14.16
CA SER A 40 6.88 5.54 -13.89
C SER A 40 6.37 6.98 -13.81
N VAL A 41 7.14 7.88 -13.20
CA VAL A 41 6.82 9.33 -13.16
C VAL A 41 6.58 9.90 -14.56
N SER A 42 7.37 9.46 -15.54
CA SER A 42 7.26 9.91 -16.92
C SER A 42 5.99 9.41 -17.60
N GLU A 43 5.59 8.16 -17.38
CA GLU A 43 4.31 7.63 -17.88
C GLU A 43 3.13 8.32 -17.23
N PHE A 44 3.19 8.57 -15.93
CA PHE A 44 2.18 9.32 -15.21
C PHE A 44 2.04 10.77 -15.72
N GLU A 45 3.15 11.46 -16.00
CA GLU A 45 3.12 12.81 -16.57
C GLU A 45 2.50 12.81 -17.98
N ASN A 46 2.88 11.85 -18.82
CA ASN A 46 2.29 11.67 -20.15
C ASN A 46 0.79 11.36 -20.05
N ALA A 47 0.38 10.57 -19.05
CA ALA A 47 -1.02 10.30 -18.76
C ALA A 47 -1.76 11.59 -18.43
N LEU A 48 -1.28 12.37 -17.46
CA LEU A 48 -1.86 13.65 -17.07
C LEU A 48 -2.00 14.59 -18.27
N ARG A 49 -1.01 14.64 -19.15
CA ARG A 49 -1.06 15.46 -20.37
C ARG A 49 -2.13 14.99 -21.34
N SER A 50 -2.26 13.67 -21.54
CA SER A 50 -3.28 13.07 -22.40
C SER A 50 -4.69 13.27 -21.85
N ILE A 51 -4.85 13.23 -20.53
CA ILE A 51 -6.13 13.35 -19.83
C ILE A 51 -6.53 14.80 -19.59
N THR A 52 -5.62 15.74 -19.38
CA THR A 52 -6.00 17.14 -19.12
C THR A 52 -5.90 17.99 -20.39
N GLY A 53 -5.13 17.53 -21.38
CA GLY A 53 -4.73 18.33 -22.54
C GLY A 53 -3.71 19.41 -22.18
N GLN A 54 -3.23 19.46 -20.94
CA GLN A 54 -2.32 20.48 -20.41
C GLN A 54 -1.06 19.85 -19.86
N ILE A 55 0.04 20.61 -19.90
CA ILE A 55 1.27 20.24 -19.19
C ILE A 55 1.11 20.72 -17.75
N ALA A 56 0.95 19.77 -16.82
CA ALA A 56 0.95 20.10 -15.41
C ALA A 56 2.36 20.56 -14.97
N PRO A 57 2.49 21.56 -14.10
CA PRO A 57 3.78 21.92 -13.52
C PRO A 57 4.42 20.72 -12.80
N GLN A 58 5.74 20.57 -12.91
CA GLN A 58 6.46 19.44 -12.29
C GLN A 58 6.21 19.34 -10.79
N SER A 59 6.04 20.47 -10.10
CA SER A 59 5.71 20.51 -8.68
C SER A 59 4.36 19.84 -8.37
N ILE A 60 3.37 19.99 -9.25
CA ILE A 60 2.06 19.34 -9.12
C ILE A 60 2.17 17.86 -9.45
N VAL A 61 2.88 17.50 -10.52
CA VAL A 61 3.11 16.09 -10.90
C VAL A 61 3.78 15.35 -9.74
N ASN A 62 4.88 15.89 -9.20
CA ASN A 62 5.61 15.27 -8.09
C ASN A 62 4.77 15.24 -6.80
N ALA A 63 3.98 16.27 -6.52
CA ALA A 63 3.12 16.30 -5.33
C ALA A 63 2.00 15.26 -5.41
N ILE A 64 1.36 15.12 -6.58
CA ILE A 64 0.37 14.06 -6.80
C ILE A 64 1.08 12.71 -6.73
N PHE A 65 2.11 12.49 -7.53
CA PHE A 65 2.83 11.22 -7.60
C PHE A 65 3.32 10.75 -6.22
N GLY A 66 4.01 11.60 -5.46
CA GLY A 66 4.50 11.26 -4.12
C GLY A 66 3.40 11.05 -3.08
N ALA A 67 2.20 11.58 -3.30
CA ALA A 67 1.05 11.31 -2.45
C ALA A 67 0.35 9.98 -2.79
N LEU A 68 0.59 9.45 -3.99
CA LEU A 68 0.05 8.18 -4.49
C LEU A 68 1.01 7.02 -4.25
N ASP A 69 2.30 7.26 -4.45
CA ASP A 69 3.42 6.36 -4.20
C ASP A 69 3.60 6.19 -2.67
N GLY A 70 2.67 5.43 -2.09
CA GLY A 70 2.54 5.24 -0.64
C GLY A 70 3.68 4.39 -0.08
N ASP A 71 4.34 3.61 -0.94
CA ASP A 71 5.52 2.82 -0.60
C ASP A 71 6.86 3.50 -0.93
N SER A 72 6.81 4.63 -1.65
CA SER A 72 7.98 5.36 -2.14
C SER A 72 8.89 4.48 -3.01
N SER A 73 8.29 3.57 -3.79
CA SER A 73 9.00 2.74 -4.76
C SER A 73 9.50 3.54 -5.96
N GLY A 74 8.96 4.75 -6.17
CA GLY A 74 9.26 5.59 -7.32
C GLY A 74 8.47 5.21 -8.57
N SER A 75 7.47 4.35 -8.44
CA SER A 75 6.53 3.92 -9.49
C SER A 75 5.14 3.76 -8.87
N LEU A 76 4.06 3.96 -9.63
CA LEU A 76 2.70 3.77 -9.13
C LEU A 76 2.16 2.41 -9.52
N GLU A 77 1.73 1.62 -8.55
CA GLU A 77 1.03 0.36 -8.80
C GLU A 77 -0.48 0.62 -9.02
N LEU A 78 -1.17 -0.32 -9.68
CA LEU A 78 -2.61 -0.20 -9.97
C LEU A 78 -3.43 0.07 -8.71
N ASP A 79 -3.07 -0.58 -7.60
CA ASP A 79 -3.73 -0.42 -6.29
C ASP A 79 -3.55 0.98 -5.71
N GLU A 80 -2.37 1.57 -5.88
CA GLU A 80 -2.09 2.95 -5.48
C GLU A 80 -2.92 3.94 -6.30
N LEU A 81 -3.10 3.65 -7.58
CA LEU A 81 -3.96 4.42 -8.49
C LEU A 81 -5.46 4.25 -8.18
N LEU A 82 -5.88 3.06 -7.77
CA LEU A 82 -7.26 2.76 -7.35
C LEU A 82 -7.68 3.58 -6.14
N SER A 83 -6.75 3.85 -5.21
CA SER A 83 -6.99 4.68 -4.03
C SER A 83 -7.46 6.11 -4.36
N ILE A 84 -7.19 6.59 -5.58
CA ILE A 84 -7.62 7.89 -6.08
C ILE A 84 -9.03 7.82 -6.63
N VAL A 85 -9.29 6.90 -7.55
CA VAL A 85 -10.56 6.91 -8.30
C VAL A 85 -11.71 6.46 -7.41
N ASP A 86 -11.42 5.57 -6.45
CA ASP A 86 -12.36 5.11 -5.45
C ASP A 86 -11.80 5.30 -4.02
N PRO A 87 -11.87 6.51 -3.47
CA PRO A 87 -11.40 6.78 -2.11
C PRO A 87 -12.22 6.03 -1.04
N GLY A 88 -13.38 5.45 -1.41
CA GLY A 88 -14.14 4.52 -0.57
C GLY A 88 -13.45 3.18 -0.34
N THR A 89 -12.38 2.91 -1.10
CA THR A 89 -11.53 1.73 -0.96
C THR A 89 -10.16 2.08 -0.40
N THR A 90 -10.04 3.18 0.37
CA THR A 90 -8.99 3.24 1.40
C THR A 90 -9.31 2.05 2.31
N ARG A 91 -8.68 0.90 2.09
CA ARG A 91 -8.85 -0.29 2.93
C ARG A 91 -8.29 0.11 4.28
N SER A 92 -9.08 0.79 5.10
CA SER A 92 -8.71 1.17 6.44
C SER A 92 -8.89 -0.07 7.29
N PHE A 93 -7.83 -0.42 7.98
CA PHE A 93 -7.94 -1.41 9.04
C PHE A 93 -8.79 -0.82 10.18
N SER A 94 -9.86 -1.52 10.54
CA SER A 94 -10.62 -1.29 11.76
C SER A 94 -10.16 -2.29 12.82
N ASP A 95 -10.05 -1.84 14.07
CA ASP A 95 -9.62 -2.68 15.19
C ASP A 95 -10.49 -3.95 15.29
N GLY A 96 -9.86 -5.11 15.44
CA GLY A 96 -10.52 -6.42 15.44
C GLY A 96 -10.67 -7.11 14.08
N GLN A 97 -10.28 -6.46 12.97
CA GLN A 97 -10.25 -7.12 11.66
C GLN A 97 -9.07 -8.11 11.56
N SER A 98 -9.23 -9.13 10.71
CA SER A 98 -8.13 -10.03 10.35
C SER A 98 -7.51 -9.58 9.03
N ILE A 99 -6.24 -9.91 8.82
CA ILE A 99 -5.51 -9.65 7.57
C ILE A 99 -5.34 -10.95 6.82
N ARG A 100 -5.70 -10.98 5.54
CA ARG A 100 -5.36 -12.07 4.64
C ARG A 100 -4.08 -11.74 3.89
N VAL A 101 -3.15 -12.68 3.84
CA VAL A 101 -1.94 -12.64 3.02
C VAL A 101 -2.06 -13.67 1.90
N ASP A 102 -1.85 -13.24 0.66
CA ASP A 102 -1.81 -14.11 -0.52
C ASP A 102 -0.56 -13.82 -1.37
N GLY A 103 -0.08 -14.84 -2.09
CA GLY A 103 1.03 -14.73 -3.04
C GLY A 103 2.42 -14.96 -2.45
N HIS A 104 2.53 -15.40 -1.20
CA HIS A 104 3.82 -15.72 -0.59
C HIS A 104 4.37 -17.05 -1.14
N PRO A 105 5.67 -17.13 -1.50
CA PRO A 105 6.27 -18.35 -2.08
C PRO A 105 6.41 -19.50 -1.08
N ASP A 106 6.49 -19.20 0.22
CA ASP A 106 6.34 -20.19 1.30
C ASP A 106 4.89 -20.15 1.83
N ASP A 107 4.18 -21.25 1.64
CA ASP A 107 2.76 -21.39 1.97
C ASP A 107 2.44 -21.17 3.46
N ARG A 108 3.43 -21.32 4.35
CA ARG A 108 3.22 -21.08 5.79
C ARG A 108 2.81 -19.65 6.07
N PHE A 109 3.25 -18.69 5.25
CA PHE A 109 2.95 -17.28 5.40
C PHE A 109 1.66 -16.84 4.70
N ASN A 110 1.06 -17.69 3.86
CA ASN A 110 -0.25 -17.41 3.27
C ASN A 110 -1.38 -17.64 4.28
N GLY A 111 -2.54 -17.03 4.02
CA GLY A 111 -3.76 -17.25 4.79
C GLY A 111 -4.14 -16.10 5.72
N VAL A 112 -4.98 -16.41 6.72
CA VAL A 112 -5.60 -15.41 7.58
C VAL A 112 -4.79 -15.21 8.86
N TYR A 113 -4.49 -13.96 9.14
CA TYR A 113 -3.78 -13.46 10.30
C TYR A 113 -4.77 -12.74 11.22
N SER A 114 -4.92 -13.23 12.44
CA SER A 114 -5.80 -12.63 13.44
C SER A 114 -5.02 -11.66 14.32
N GLN A 115 -5.62 -10.51 14.63
CA GLN A 115 -5.03 -9.53 15.53
C GLN A 115 -4.79 -10.15 16.91
N GLN A 116 -3.67 -9.77 17.52
CA GLN A 116 -3.29 -10.21 18.85
C GLN A 116 -3.51 -9.06 19.87
N ASP A 117 -3.79 -9.41 21.13
CA ASP A 117 -4.13 -8.43 22.17
C ASP A 117 -3.01 -7.43 22.48
N LYS A 118 -1.75 -7.89 22.39
CA LYS A 118 -0.58 -7.06 22.68
C LYS A 118 -0.21 -6.24 21.45
N GLN A 119 0.26 -5.01 21.67
CA GLN A 119 0.88 -4.23 20.60
C GLN A 119 2.38 -4.48 20.55
N ILE A 120 2.94 -4.40 19.34
CA ILE A 120 4.38 -4.40 19.11
C ILE A 120 4.73 -3.00 18.60
N ASN A 121 5.63 -2.30 19.29
CA ASN A 121 6.05 -0.93 18.95
C ASN A 121 4.87 0.06 18.81
N GLY A 122 3.83 -0.09 19.64
CA GLY A 122 2.61 0.76 19.61
C GLY A 122 1.70 0.51 18.39
N LYS A 123 1.93 -0.56 17.64
CA LYS A 123 1.13 -0.98 16.48
C LYS A 123 0.50 -2.36 16.73
N PRO A 124 -0.64 -2.67 16.08
CA PRO A 124 -1.19 -4.02 16.13
C PRO A 124 -0.22 -5.01 15.49
N HIS A 125 -0.24 -6.25 15.97
CA HIS A 125 0.42 -7.36 15.32
C HIS A 125 -0.57 -8.51 15.14
N PHE A 126 -0.26 -9.38 14.20
CA PHE A 126 -1.17 -10.44 13.78
C PHE A 126 -0.44 -11.76 13.71
N ARG A 127 -1.16 -12.86 13.93
CA ARG A 127 -0.64 -14.22 13.83
C ARG A 127 -1.58 -15.08 13.01
N ASN A 128 -1.04 -15.91 12.12
CA ASN A 128 -1.82 -16.90 11.38
C ASN A 128 -1.83 -18.28 12.09
N GLN A 129 -2.62 -19.22 11.56
CA GLN A 129 -2.72 -20.59 12.09
C GLN A 129 -1.40 -21.39 12.08
N ASN A 130 -0.44 -20.99 11.24
CA ASN A 130 0.87 -21.63 11.13
C ASN A 130 1.90 -21.04 12.11
N GLY A 131 1.50 -20.06 12.93
CA GLY A 131 2.37 -19.37 13.88
C GLY A 131 3.18 -18.22 13.28
N CYS A 132 3.03 -17.91 11.99
CA CYS A 132 3.68 -16.78 11.35
C CYS A 132 3.08 -15.46 11.85
N LEU A 133 3.97 -14.48 12.05
CA LEU A 133 3.66 -13.15 12.53
C LEU A 133 3.71 -12.11 11.41
N LEU A 134 2.86 -11.11 11.53
CA LEU A 134 2.94 -9.84 10.81
C LEU A 134 3.01 -8.71 11.84
N TYR A 135 4.09 -7.94 11.85
CA TYR A 135 4.31 -6.91 12.87
C TYR A 135 5.07 -5.69 12.33
N ALA A 136 4.86 -4.54 12.98
CA ALA A 136 5.62 -3.33 12.67
C ALA A 136 6.97 -3.33 13.39
N PHE A 137 8.03 -3.05 12.64
CA PHE A 137 9.36 -2.79 13.15
C PHE A 137 9.70 -1.30 12.99
N SER A 138 10.26 -0.72 14.05
CA SER A 138 10.83 0.63 14.04
C SER A 138 12.06 0.60 14.92
N SER A 139 13.18 1.13 14.44
CA SER A 139 14.35 1.34 15.29
C SER A 139 14.28 2.72 15.93
N ASP A 140 14.70 2.83 17.20
CA ASP A 140 14.86 4.11 17.90
C ASP A 140 15.95 5.01 17.26
N SER A 141 16.67 4.52 16.24
CA SER A 141 17.82 5.16 15.60
C SER A 141 17.50 5.82 14.24
N GLY A 142 16.22 5.98 13.88
CA GLY A 142 15.82 6.70 12.67
C GLY A 142 15.92 5.90 11.37
N SER A 143 15.98 4.56 11.45
CA SER A 143 15.77 3.71 10.27
C SER A 143 14.29 3.73 9.88
N ALA A 144 13.99 3.66 8.58
CA ALA A 144 12.61 3.72 8.10
C ALA A 144 11.77 2.58 8.69
N ALA A 145 10.59 2.89 9.22
CA ALA A 145 9.67 1.90 9.76
C ALA A 145 9.28 0.87 8.68
N SER A 146 9.15 -0.39 9.07
CA SER A 146 8.80 -1.50 8.20
C SER A 146 7.71 -2.37 8.80
N TRP A 147 7.08 -3.17 7.95
CA TRP A 147 6.28 -4.32 8.36
C TRP A 147 7.01 -5.58 7.98
N ASN A 148 7.16 -6.48 8.93
CA ASN A 148 7.95 -7.70 8.81
C ASN A 148 7.04 -8.93 8.95
N MET A 149 7.36 -9.99 8.19
CA MET A 149 6.82 -11.32 8.39
C MET A 149 7.89 -12.28 8.88
N ASP A 150 7.60 -13.04 9.93
CA ASP A 150 8.53 -14.02 10.49
C ASP A 150 7.77 -15.15 11.18
N ASP A 151 8.43 -16.28 11.46
CA ASP A 151 7.85 -17.47 12.08
C ASP A 151 8.29 -17.66 13.55
N ARG A 152 9.08 -16.73 14.09
CA ARG A 152 9.52 -16.73 15.50
C ARG A 152 8.69 -15.76 16.34
N ASP A 153 8.68 -15.98 17.66
CA ASP A 153 8.04 -15.08 18.62
C ASP A 153 8.86 -13.80 18.85
N GLN A 154 8.30 -12.64 18.51
CA GLN A 154 8.99 -11.35 18.57
C GLN A 154 8.37 -10.41 19.62
N ASN A 155 9.24 -9.60 20.27
CA ASN A 155 8.85 -8.46 21.11
C ASN A 155 8.96 -7.10 20.38
N GLY A 156 9.28 -7.11 19.07
CA GLY A 156 9.48 -5.92 18.25
C GLY A 156 10.90 -5.38 18.19
N GLY A 157 11.84 -5.87 19.02
CA GLY A 157 13.22 -5.40 19.06
C GLY A 157 14.19 -6.08 18.09
N ASN A 158 13.76 -7.18 17.45
CA ASN A 158 14.59 -7.94 16.51
C ASN A 158 14.13 -7.70 15.07
N ASP A 159 15.08 -7.34 14.20
CA ASP A 159 14.85 -7.19 12.75
C ASP A 159 14.92 -8.55 12.05
N TRP A 160 13.86 -9.33 12.23
CA TRP A 160 13.69 -10.68 11.70
C TRP A 160 12.59 -10.69 10.66
N TYR A 161 12.89 -11.21 9.47
CA TYR A 161 12.01 -11.13 8.30
C TYR A 161 12.13 -12.36 7.39
N ARG A 162 12.07 -13.57 7.96
CA ARG A 162 12.14 -14.81 7.15
C ARG A 162 11.03 -14.93 6.12
N GLY A 163 9.89 -14.30 6.36
CA GLY A 163 8.77 -14.13 5.41
C GLY A 163 8.84 -12.82 4.62
N GLY A 164 9.98 -12.12 4.64
CA GLY A 164 10.18 -10.84 3.99
C GLY A 164 9.70 -9.63 4.81
N TRP A 165 9.98 -8.45 4.27
CA TRP A 165 9.55 -7.18 4.84
C TRP A 165 9.19 -6.16 3.76
N THR A 166 8.38 -5.17 4.11
CA THR A 166 8.06 -4.04 3.25
C THR A 166 8.13 -2.73 4.02
N ARG A 167 8.37 -1.62 3.32
CA ARG A 167 8.41 -0.30 3.95
C ARG A 167 7.02 0.05 4.47
N ALA A 168 6.94 0.57 5.70
CA ALA A 168 5.68 1.02 6.24
C ALA A 168 5.16 2.22 5.43
N PRO A 169 3.83 2.33 5.21
CA PRO A 169 3.22 3.54 4.70
C PRO A 169 3.60 4.76 5.55
N ASN A 170 3.52 5.97 4.97
CA ASN A 170 3.91 7.23 5.63
C ASN A 170 3.17 7.52 6.95
N ASP A 171 1.98 6.96 7.15
CA ASP A 171 1.20 7.05 8.39
C ASP A 171 1.42 5.87 9.36
N GLY A 172 2.29 4.94 8.98
CA GLY A 172 2.59 3.70 9.71
C GLY A 172 1.40 2.76 9.82
N SER A 173 0.42 2.86 8.90
CA SER A 173 -0.70 1.93 8.79
C SER A 173 -0.24 0.56 8.27
N ILE A 174 -1.16 -0.41 8.26
CA ILE A 174 -0.91 -1.74 7.71
C ILE A 174 -0.76 -1.61 6.18
N PRO A 175 0.24 -2.25 5.56
CA PRO A 175 0.52 -2.14 4.14
C PRO A 175 -0.46 -3.00 3.31
N LEU A 176 -1.72 -2.60 3.30
CA LEU A 176 -2.80 -3.27 2.57
C LEU A 176 -2.67 -3.03 1.06
N GLY A 177 -3.20 -3.96 0.26
CA GLY A 177 -3.05 -4.01 -1.19
C GLY A 177 -1.99 -5.00 -1.66
N VAL A 178 -1.78 -5.04 -2.97
CA VAL A 178 -0.62 -5.70 -3.60
C VAL A 178 0.59 -4.80 -3.40
N ARG A 179 1.69 -5.33 -2.85
CA ARG A 179 2.94 -4.57 -2.65
C ARG A 179 4.16 -5.47 -2.77
N ARG A 180 5.32 -4.88 -3.03
CA ARG A 180 6.61 -5.59 -2.99
C ARG A 180 7.07 -5.83 -1.54
N TRP A 181 7.48 -7.07 -1.29
CA TRP A 181 8.12 -7.55 -0.07
C TRP A 181 9.53 -8.05 -0.39
N VAL A 182 10.51 -7.44 0.27
CA VAL A 182 11.92 -7.77 0.10
C VAL A 182 12.15 -9.23 0.52
N GLY A 183 12.78 -10.01 -0.36
CA GLY A 183 13.08 -11.43 -0.16
C GLY A 183 12.01 -12.39 -0.67
N VAL A 184 10.77 -11.95 -0.90
CA VAL A 184 9.63 -12.86 -1.18
C VAL A 184 8.74 -12.46 -2.36
N GLY A 185 8.97 -11.30 -2.98
CA GLY A 185 8.25 -10.89 -4.20
C GLY A 185 7.05 -9.99 -3.92
N LYS A 186 6.01 -10.05 -4.76
CA LYS A 186 4.77 -9.27 -4.55
C LYS A 186 3.78 -10.08 -3.72
N LEU A 187 3.27 -9.51 -2.63
CA LEU A 187 2.23 -10.10 -1.79
C LEU A 187 0.98 -9.23 -1.84
N THR A 188 -0.17 -9.85 -1.64
CA THR A 188 -1.46 -9.15 -1.47
C THR A 188 -1.90 -9.22 -0.02
N LEU A 189 -2.09 -8.07 0.62
CA LEU A 189 -2.70 -7.97 1.95
C LEU A 189 -4.10 -7.39 1.83
N SER A 190 -5.09 -8.05 2.43
CA SER A 190 -6.48 -7.56 2.44
C SER A 190 -7.10 -7.69 3.82
N THR A 191 -7.98 -6.77 4.19
CA THR A 191 -8.77 -6.89 5.42
C THR A 191 -9.90 -7.87 5.18
N ILE A 192 -10.09 -8.79 6.12
CA ILE A 192 -11.29 -9.62 6.23
C ILE A 192 -12.11 -9.02 7.36
N GLY A 193 -13.33 -8.57 7.04
CA GLY A 193 -14.28 -8.12 8.05
C GLY A 193 -14.63 -9.27 9.01
N GLN A 194 -14.96 -8.97 10.26
CA GLN A 194 -15.75 -9.92 11.04
C GLN A 194 -17.04 -10.15 10.25
N GLU A 195 -17.28 -11.39 9.78
CA GLU A 195 -18.65 -11.80 9.53
C GLU A 195 -19.39 -11.59 10.85
N VAL A 196 -20.21 -10.55 10.91
CA VAL A 196 -21.27 -10.46 11.90
C VAL A 196 -22.17 -11.65 11.55
N GLY A 197 -22.00 -12.74 12.29
CA GLY A 197 -22.84 -13.93 12.18
C GLY A 197 -24.33 -13.56 12.35
N PRO A 198 -25.22 -14.43 11.85
CA PRO A 198 -26.59 -14.13 11.45
C PRO A 198 -27.46 -13.46 12.52
#